data_AF-W5SAK0-F1
#
_entry.id   AF-W5SAK0-F1
#
_cell.length_a   1.000
_cell.length_b   1.000
_cell.length_c   1.000
_cell.angle_alpha   90.00
_cell.angle_beta   90.00
_cell.angle_gamma   90.00
#
_symmetry.space_group_name_H-M   'P 1'
#
loop_
_entity.id
_entity.type
_entity.pdbx_description
1 polymer ?
#
loop_
_entity_poly.entity_id
_entity_poly.type
_entity_poly.pdbx_seq_one_letter_code
_entity_poly.pdbx_strand_id
1 'polypeptide(L)'
;MLMKKICMVMFILNVLVLVLGCGPKDRKAKEKMPLGEDKLRTLAGEDKPGTPAGEDKPGTPAEEDKPGTPAEEDKPGTPAGEDKPGTPEEAYMALVESFNKFKESLSYKPEGFDESKFDNIFSIVWADIPRAQYRQVHISLKRDVESLDNLKAIVMNLTTKTDNSEVNLRTPAELLAVLGIIGIDLGFIESNVNLIKSKDVQDVEGLGELEDMLDDVLIQRETMVGLLQNTIRQAAALSDKEQIKEALKSITDSRKDYTMQMKKCVDNPICVVGRNLTNLRYKIQDKVNALIK
;
A
#
# COMPACT_ATOMS: atom_id res chain seq x y z
N MET A 1 -16.82 -26.77 6.68
CA MET A 1 -16.95 -26.74 5.20
C MET A 1 -17.77 -25.56 4.64
N LEU A 2 -18.85 -25.11 5.29
CA LEU A 2 -19.70 -24.02 4.77
C LEU A 2 -18.99 -22.65 4.69
N MET A 3 -18.17 -22.29 5.69
CA MET A 3 -17.40 -21.04 5.69
C MET A 3 -16.29 -20.98 4.62
N LYS A 4 -15.65 -22.12 4.29
CA LYS A 4 -14.69 -22.21 3.17
C LYS A 4 -15.38 -21.91 1.84
N LYS A 5 -16.59 -22.46 1.64
CA LYS A 5 -17.40 -22.18 0.44
C LYS A 5 -17.86 -20.72 0.37
N ILE A 6 -18.19 -20.08 1.50
CA ILE A 6 -18.60 -18.66 1.51
C ILE A 6 -17.41 -17.74 1.20
N CYS A 7 -16.23 -17.95 1.79
CA CYS A 7 -15.04 -17.15 1.44
C CYS A 7 -14.61 -17.33 -0.02
N MET A 8 -14.67 -18.57 -0.51
CA MET A 8 -14.37 -18.91 -1.90
C MET A 8 -15.40 -18.30 -2.86
N VAL A 9 -16.69 -18.31 -2.51
CA VAL A 9 -17.76 -17.67 -3.30
C VAL A 9 -17.65 -16.14 -3.26
N MET A 10 -17.22 -15.51 -2.16
CA MET A 10 -16.99 -14.06 -2.11
C MET A 10 -15.78 -13.60 -2.93
N PHE A 11 -14.71 -14.41 -2.96
CA PHE A 11 -13.58 -14.16 -3.85
C PHE A 11 -13.94 -14.43 -5.31
N ILE A 12 -14.65 -15.54 -5.59
CA ILE A 12 -15.09 -15.89 -6.94
C ILE A 12 -16.14 -14.91 -7.47
N LEU A 13 -17.13 -14.44 -6.70
CA LEU A 13 -18.13 -13.48 -7.20
C LEU A 13 -17.51 -12.13 -7.53
N ASN A 14 -16.61 -11.61 -6.70
CA ASN A 14 -15.89 -10.37 -7.01
C ASN A 14 -14.99 -10.54 -8.23
N VAL A 15 -14.39 -11.72 -8.43
CA VAL A 15 -13.61 -12.05 -9.64
C VAL A 15 -14.50 -12.33 -10.86
N LEU A 16 -15.70 -12.88 -10.71
CA LEU A 16 -16.59 -13.23 -11.83
C LEU A 16 -17.23 -11.99 -12.46
N VAL A 17 -17.49 -10.95 -11.66
CA VAL A 17 -17.85 -9.61 -12.16
C VAL A 17 -16.70 -8.99 -12.97
N LEU A 18 -15.44 -9.40 -12.72
CA LEU A 18 -14.24 -8.89 -13.40
C LEU A 18 -13.88 -9.62 -14.71
N VAL A 19 -14.34 -10.86 -14.93
CA VAL A 19 -13.93 -11.66 -16.12
C VAL A 19 -14.85 -11.48 -17.34
N LEU A 20 -16.08 -10.95 -17.17
CA LEU A 20 -17.02 -10.80 -18.30
C LEU A 20 -16.80 -9.52 -19.14
N GLY A 21 -15.76 -8.74 -18.85
CA GLY A 21 -15.26 -7.66 -19.72
C GLY A 21 -14.23 -8.13 -20.77
N CYS A 22 -14.70 -8.94 -21.72
CA CYS A 22 -14.15 -9.22 -23.06
C CYS A 22 -12.60 -9.24 -23.34
N GLY A 23 -12.07 -10.45 -23.57
CA GLY A 23 -11.52 -10.85 -24.90
C GLY A 23 -10.00 -10.76 -25.19
N PRO A 24 -9.45 -11.57 -26.13
CA PRO A 24 -8.28 -12.42 -25.86
C PRO A 24 -7.10 -12.36 -26.86
N LYS A 25 -5.89 -12.84 -26.44
CA LYS A 25 -5.04 -13.89 -27.10
C LYS A 25 -3.50 -13.70 -26.98
N ASP A 26 -2.86 -14.78 -26.53
CA ASP A 26 -1.63 -15.44 -26.99
C ASP A 26 -0.31 -14.65 -27.20
N ARG A 27 0.78 -15.07 -26.51
CA ARG A 27 1.87 -15.89 -27.10
C ARG A 27 3.06 -16.17 -26.15
N LYS A 28 3.33 -17.46 -26.02
CA LYS A 28 4.59 -18.25 -26.05
C LYS A 28 5.96 -17.64 -25.63
N ALA A 29 6.65 -18.48 -24.84
CA ALA A 29 8.04 -18.46 -24.39
C ALA A 29 9.12 -18.69 -25.48
N LYS A 30 10.35 -18.21 -25.21
CA LYS A 30 11.68 -18.86 -25.35
C LYS A 30 12.78 -17.81 -25.05
N GLU A 31 13.64 -17.96 -24.04
CA GLU A 31 14.84 -18.84 -23.89
C GLU A 31 16.16 -18.24 -24.46
N LYS A 32 17.16 -18.13 -23.56
CA LYS A 32 18.64 -18.33 -23.70
C LYS A 32 19.62 -17.14 -23.88
N MET A 33 20.45 -16.96 -22.80
CA MET A 33 21.93 -16.86 -22.66
C MET A 33 22.72 -15.79 -23.47
N PRO A 34 23.96 -15.34 -23.09
CA PRO A 34 25.08 -16.05 -22.39
C PRO A 34 25.68 -15.29 -21.16
N LEU A 35 26.32 -15.97 -20.18
CA LEU A 35 27.72 -16.47 -20.08
C LEU A 35 28.76 -15.40 -19.70
N GLY A 36 29.55 -15.64 -18.63
CA GLY A 36 30.79 -14.92 -18.34
C GLY A 36 31.20 -14.88 -16.86
N GLU A 37 31.80 -15.96 -16.38
CA GLU A 37 32.52 -16.03 -15.09
C GLU A 37 33.92 -15.37 -15.16
N ASP A 38 34.48 -15.18 -13.96
CA ASP A 38 35.88 -14.99 -13.58
C ASP A 38 36.54 -13.59 -13.64
N LYS A 39 36.79 -13.03 -12.45
CA LYS A 39 38.14 -13.04 -11.87
C LYS A 39 38.19 -12.66 -10.39
N LEU A 40 38.70 -13.59 -9.58
CA LEU A 40 39.20 -13.35 -8.22
C LEU A 40 40.54 -12.58 -8.27
N ARG A 41 40.71 -11.54 -7.43
CA ARG A 41 42.00 -11.27 -6.76
C ARG A 41 41.83 -10.38 -5.53
N THR A 42 42.18 -10.99 -4.41
CA THR A 42 42.48 -10.52 -3.06
C THR A 42 43.45 -9.34 -3.03
N LEU A 43 43.25 -8.38 -2.11
CA LEU A 43 44.30 -7.92 -1.19
C LEU A 43 43.69 -7.39 0.11
N ALA A 44 44.23 -7.90 1.21
CA ALA A 44 43.93 -7.55 2.59
C ALA A 44 44.67 -6.27 3.01
N GLY A 45 44.16 -5.62 4.07
CA GLY A 45 44.79 -4.52 4.77
C GLY A 45 43.92 -4.08 5.95
N GLU A 46 44.07 -4.77 7.08
CA GLU A 46 43.63 -4.31 8.40
C GLU A 46 44.58 -3.21 8.91
N ASP A 47 44.05 -2.15 9.54
CA ASP A 47 44.37 -1.79 10.93
C ASP A 47 43.76 -0.43 11.35
N LYS A 48 42.69 -0.53 12.16
CA LYS A 48 42.40 0.06 13.50
C LYS A 48 42.80 1.51 13.91
N PRO A 49 42.16 2.06 14.98
CA PRO A 49 41.59 3.41 15.01
C PRO A 49 42.33 4.41 15.93
N GLY A 50 42.05 5.71 15.74
CA GLY A 50 42.48 6.82 16.59
C GLY A 50 41.31 7.55 17.29
N THR A 51 41.47 7.72 18.59
CA THR A 51 40.60 8.19 19.70
C THR A 51 40.39 9.72 19.72
N PRO A 52 39.42 10.28 20.49
CA PRO A 52 38.85 11.63 20.32
C PRO A 52 39.34 12.68 21.33
N ALA A 53 39.03 13.96 21.07
CA ALA A 53 38.97 15.08 22.03
C ALA A 53 38.24 16.26 21.35
N GLY A 54 37.44 17.11 21.99
CA GLY A 54 37.15 17.26 23.41
C GLY A 54 35.81 18.00 23.63
N GLU A 55 35.29 17.83 24.83
CA GLU A 55 34.19 18.59 25.41
C GLU A 55 34.65 20.00 25.79
N ASP A 56 33.76 20.99 25.68
CA ASP A 56 33.69 22.09 26.64
C ASP A 56 32.22 22.46 26.87
N LYS A 57 31.91 22.71 28.14
CA LYS A 57 30.58 22.91 28.73
C LYS A 57 30.50 24.33 29.35
N PRO A 58 29.38 24.75 29.95
CA PRO A 58 28.59 25.92 29.57
C PRO A 58 28.87 27.19 30.40
N GLY A 59 28.48 28.36 29.87
CA GLY A 59 28.32 29.60 30.62
C GLY A 59 26.84 30.04 30.66
N THR A 60 26.37 30.38 31.87
CA THR A 60 25.02 30.89 32.20
C THR A 60 25.10 32.39 32.61
N PRO A 61 24.00 33.12 32.93
CA PRO A 61 23.53 34.30 32.18
C PRO A 61 23.51 35.63 32.98
N ALA A 62 23.24 36.76 32.31
CA ALA A 62 22.66 38.00 32.87
C ALA A 62 22.18 38.88 31.69
N GLU A 63 20.88 39.20 31.57
CA GLU A 63 20.22 40.46 32.03
C GLU A 63 20.93 41.71 31.47
N GLU A 64 20.28 42.70 30.89
CA GLU A 64 18.90 43.03 30.52
C GLU A 64 19.11 44.30 29.67
N ASP A 65 18.54 44.38 28.46
CA ASP A 65 18.36 45.69 27.81
C ASP A 65 17.02 45.72 27.09
N LYS A 66 16.27 46.80 27.36
CA LYS A 66 14.88 47.02 26.98
C LYS A 66 14.69 47.15 25.46
N PRO A 67 13.48 46.86 24.96
CA PRO A 67 13.23 46.62 23.55
C PRO A 67 13.28 47.92 22.73
N GLY A 68 14.11 47.93 21.70
CA GLY A 68 13.96 48.82 20.55
C GLY A 68 12.75 48.40 19.72
N THR A 69 11.97 49.38 19.29
CA THR A 69 10.81 49.26 18.41
C THR A 69 11.11 48.35 17.21
N PRO A 70 10.35 47.28 16.94
CA PRO A 70 10.49 46.55 15.68
C PRO A 70 10.02 47.45 14.54
N ALA A 71 10.89 47.63 13.55
CA ALA A 71 10.51 48.08 12.21
C ALA A 71 9.41 47.16 11.67
N GLU A 72 8.51 47.70 10.85
CA GLU A 72 7.50 46.94 10.11
C GLU A 72 8.19 45.75 9.41
N GLU A 73 7.97 44.55 9.95
CA GLU A 73 8.28 43.32 9.23
C GLU A 73 7.35 43.26 8.02
N ASP A 74 7.96 43.31 6.84
CA ASP A 74 7.35 42.92 5.59
C ASP A 74 6.60 41.60 5.80
N LYS A 75 5.31 41.61 5.49
CA LYS A 75 4.47 40.41 5.50
C LYS A 75 5.23 39.28 4.79
N PRO A 76 5.37 38.10 5.39
CA PRO A 76 5.80 36.92 4.66
C PRO A 76 4.88 36.78 3.44
N GLY A 77 5.48 36.81 2.26
CA GLY A 77 4.77 36.56 1.02
C GLY A 77 3.98 35.27 1.16
N THR A 78 2.70 35.33 0.78
CA THR A 78 1.85 34.17 0.58
C THR A 78 2.67 33.06 -0.09
N PRO A 79 2.70 31.82 0.42
CA PRO A 79 3.36 30.75 -0.30
C PRO A 79 2.72 30.69 -1.68
N ALA A 80 3.54 30.80 -2.73
CA ALA A 80 3.08 30.65 -4.10
C ALA A 80 2.33 29.32 -4.14
N GLY A 81 1.00 29.41 -4.34
CA GLY A 81 0.23 28.22 -4.68
C GLY A 81 0.86 27.66 -5.94
N GLU A 82 1.09 26.35 -5.97
CA GLU A 82 1.51 25.67 -7.18
C GLU A 82 0.59 26.14 -8.31
N ASP A 83 1.17 26.78 -9.33
CA ASP A 83 0.40 27.35 -10.43
C ASP A 83 -0.36 26.22 -11.10
N LYS A 84 -1.69 26.21 -10.94
CA LYS A 84 -2.53 25.22 -11.62
C LYS A 84 -2.26 25.29 -13.13
N PRO A 85 -2.17 24.15 -13.83
CA PRO A 85 -1.93 24.10 -15.26
C PRO A 85 -2.86 25.04 -16.04
N GLY A 86 -2.29 25.86 -16.93
CA GLY A 86 -3.04 26.82 -17.74
C GLY A 86 -3.50 26.25 -19.08
N THR A 87 -2.91 25.13 -19.51
CA THR A 87 -3.18 24.48 -20.79
C THR A 87 -3.50 23.00 -20.64
N PRO A 88 -4.21 22.38 -21.62
CA PRO A 88 -4.50 20.95 -21.62
C PRO A 88 -3.24 20.08 -21.56
N GLU A 89 -2.18 20.50 -22.25
CA GLU A 89 -0.90 19.79 -22.24
C GLU A 89 -0.26 19.80 -20.85
N GLU A 90 -0.21 20.96 -20.20
CA GLU A 90 0.33 21.08 -18.84
C GLU A 90 -0.49 20.24 -17.85
N ALA A 91 -1.82 20.25 -17.95
CA ALA A 91 -2.69 19.48 -17.07
C ALA A 91 -2.52 17.98 -17.27
N TYR A 92 -2.38 17.53 -18.51
CA TYR A 92 -2.10 16.13 -18.82
C TYR A 92 -0.73 15.70 -18.28
N MET A 93 0.30 16.53 -18.40
CA MET A 93 1.63 16.24 -17.88
C MET A 93 1.65 16.15 -16.35
N ALA A 94 0.95 17.07 -15.67
CA ALA A 94 0.80 17.05 -14.21
C ALA A 94 0.07 15.77 -13.73
N LEU A 95 -1.04 15.41 -14.39
CA LEU A 95 -1.72 14.13 -14.17
C LEU A 95 -0.79 12.93 -14.36
N VAL A 96 0.01 12.90 -15.43
CA VAL A 96 0.97 11.83 -15.69
C VAL A 96 2.03 11.75 -14.59
N GLU A 97 2.50 12.87 -14.07
CA GLU A 97 3.44 12.92 -12.96
C GLU A 97 2.84 12.30 -11.68
N SER A 98 1.67 12.76 -11.26
CA SER A 98 0.94 12.21 -10.11
C SER A 98 0.70 10.69 -10.28
N PHE A 99 0.26 10.29 -11.49
CA PHE A 99 0.02 8.89 -11.80
C PHE A 99 1.30 8.04 -11.72
N ASN A 100 2.44 8.57 -12.15
CA ASN A 100 3.72 7.88 -12.03
C ASN A 100 4.15 7.74 -10.58
N LYS A 101 4.00 8.77 -9.72
CA LYS A 101 4.25 8.66 -8.27
C LYS A 101 3.40 7.56 -7.64
N PHE A 102 2.11 7.50 -7.99
CA PHE A 102 1.22 6.42 -7.55
C PHE A 102 1.69 5.03 -8.03
N LYS A 103 2.04 4.89 -9.31
CA LYS A 103 2.54 3.64 -9.89
C LYS A 103 3.85 3.19 -9.29
N GLU A 104 4.78 4.09 -9.04
CA GLU A 104 6.03 3.81 -8.34
C GLU A 104 5.74 3.25 -6.96
N SER A 105 4.77 3.83 -6.24
CA SER A 105 4.35 3.29 -4.95
C SER A 105 3.77 1.88 -5.04
N LEU A 106 2.95 1.56 -6.06
CA LEU A 106 2.40 0.20 -6.26
C LEU A 106 3.43 -0.83 -6.73
N SER A 107 4.34 -0.40 -7.60
CA SER A 107 5.32 -1.26 -8.25
C SER A 107 6.61 -1.39 -7.44
N TYR A 108 6.79 -0.57 -6.39
CA TYR A 108 7.93 -0.62 -5.49
C TYR A 108 8.22 -2.05 -5.07
N LYS A 109 9.46 -2.47 -5.30
CA LYS A 109 9.99 -3.79 -4.95
C LYS A 109 11.31 -3.58 -4.23
N PRO A 110 11.39 -3.86 -2.92
CA PRO A 110 12.64 -3.71 -2.19
C PRO A 110 13.70 -4.68 -2.71
N GLU A 111 14.97 -4.29 -2.60
CA GLU A 111 16.09 -5.16 -2.93
C GLU A 111 16.03 -6.46 -2.12
N GLY A 112 16.30 -7.59 -2.76
CA GLY A 112 16.21 -8.91 -2.12
C GLY A 112 14.78 -9.45 -1.91
N PHE A 113 13.74 -8.71 -2.32
CA PHE A 113 12.36 -9.20 -2.26
C PHE A 113 12.13 -10.39 -3.20
N ASP A 114 11.71 -11.50 -2.61
CA ASP A 114 11.37 -12.75 -3.28
C ASP A 114 10.00 -13.22 -2.80
N GLU A 115 9.01 -13.17 -3.70
CA GLU A 115 7.62 -13.57 -3.41
C GLU A 115 7.52 -15.01 -2.91
N SER A 116 8.40 -15.90 -3.40
CA SER A 116 8.32 -17.33 -3.07
C SER A 116 8.57 -17.64 -1.59
N LYS A 117 9.29 -16.76 -0.87
CA LYS A 117 9.56 -16.90 0.57
C LYS A 117 8.29 -16.80 1.44
N PHE A 118 7.23 -16.23 0.87
CA PHE A 118 5.95 -15.95 1.53
C PHE A 118 4.81 -16.82 1.00
N ASP A 119 5.05 -17.72 0.02
CA ASP A 119 4.03 -18.61 -0.54
C ASP A 119 3.29 -19.42 0.54
N ASN A 120 3.99 -19.77 1.62
CA ASN A 120 3.43 -20.59 2.68
C ASN A 120 2.39 -19.86 3.54
N ILE A 121 2.39 -18.53 3.57
CA ILE A 121 1.31 -17.73 4.18
C ILE A 121 -0.02 -18.13 3.53
N PHE A 122 0.00 -18.25 2.21
CA PHE A 122 -1.19 -18.45 1.41
C PHE A 122 -1.53 -19.92 1.23
N SER A 123 -0.55 -20.81 1.01
CA SER A 123 -0.84 -22.23 0.78
C SER A 123 -1.57 -22.90 1.96
N ILE A 124 -1.38 -22.39 3.18
CA ILE A 124 -2.07 -22.89 4.39
C ILE A 124 -3.55 -22.48 4.40
N VAL A 125 -3.85 -21.24 4.01
CA VAL A 125 -5.17 -20.61 4.19
C VAL A 125 -6.00 -20.63 2.90
N TRP A 126 -5.32 -20.56 1.77
CA TRP A 126 -5.79 -20.33 0.40
C TRP A 126 -5.21 -21.36 -0.59
N ALA A 127 -5.14 -22.63 -0.18
CA ALA A 127 -4.62 -23.73 -0.99
C ALA A 127 -5.26 -23.82 -2.40
N ASP A 128 -6.55 -23.45 -2.51
CA ASP A 128 -7.33 -23.55 -3.74
C ASP A 128 -7.36 -22.23 -4.56
N ILE A 129 -6.65 -21.18 -4.11
CA ILE A 129 -6.67 -19.86 -4.74
C ILE A 129 -5.46 -19.68 -5.66
N PRO A 130 -5.64 -19.19 -6.90
CA PRO A 130 -4.53 -18.91 -7.80
C PRO A 130 -3.48 -17.95 -7.20
N ARG A 131 -2.20 -18.32 -7.33
CA ARG A 131 -1.04 -17.55 -6.84
C ARG A 131 -1.04 -16.08 -7.27
N ALA A 132 -1.60 -15.76 -8.45
CA ALA A 132 -1.73 -14.39 -8.93
C ALA A 132 -2.46 -13.46 -7.94
N GLN A 133 -3.32 -14.01 -7.08
CA GLN A 133 -4.06 -13.24 -6.07
C GLN A 133 -3.21 -12.91 -4.83
N TYR A 134 -2.13 -13.66 -4.58
CA TYR A 134 -1.21 -13.41 -3.45
C TYR A 134 -0.48 -12.08 -3.62
N ARG A 135 -0.23 -11.68 -4.87
CA ARG A 135 0.39 -10.40 -5.23
C ARG A 135 -0.35 -9.21 -4.61
N GLN A 136 -1.68 -9.28 -4.46
CA GLN A 136 -2.47 -8.17 -3.90
C GLN A 136 -2.17 -7.95 -2.42
N VAL A 137 -1.96 -9.04 -1.67
CA VAL A 137 -1.52 -8.95 -0.27
C VAL A 137 -0.12 -8.34 -0.20
N HIS A 138 0.81 -8.75 -1.08
CA HIS A 138 2.15 -8.15 -1.13
C HIS A 138 2.08 -6.64 -1.41
N ILE A 139 1.27 -6.21 -2.38
CA ILE A 139 1.08 -4.79 -2.72
C ILE A 139 0.51 -4.01 -1.53
N SER A 140 -0.47 -4.56 -0.81
CA SER A 140 -1.11 -3.89 0.34
C SER A 140 -0.12 -3.56 1.48
N LEU A 141 1.00 -4.29 1.55
CA LEU A 141 2.08 -4.07 2.52
C LEU A 141 3.34 -3.48 1.88
N LYS A 142 3.23 -2.92 0.67
CA LYS A 142 4.34 -2.33 -0.10
C LYS A 142 5.53 -3.29 -0.27
N ARG A 143 5.25 -4.61 -0.27
CA ARG A 143 6.23 -5.70 -0.34
C ARG A 143 7.30 -5.61 0.76
N ASP A 144 6.96 -4.97 1.88
CA ASP A 144 7.85 -4.83 3.01
C ASP A 144 8.15 -6.20 3.63
N VAL A 145 9.43 -6.58 3.63
CA VAL A 145 9.90 -7.93 4.00
C VAL A 145 9.58 -8.20 5.47
N GLU A 146 9.84 -7.23 6.35
CA GLU A 146 9.60 -7.37 7.79
C GLU A 146 8.10 -7.58 8.07
N SER A 147 7.24 -6.77 7.45
CA SER A 147 5.79 -6.90 7.59
C SER A 147 5.25 -8.24 7.07
N LEU A 148 5.84 -8.77 5.99
CA LEU A 148 5.46 -10.07 5.44
C LEU A 148 5.96 -11.24 6.29
N ASP A 149 7.14 -11.13 6.90
CA ASP A 149 7.63 -12.11 7.88
C ASP A 149 6.78 -12.09 9.16
N ASN A 150 6.38 -10.91 9.64
CA ASN A 150 5.44 -10.76 10.74
C ASN A 150 4.07 -11.38 10.41
N LEU A 151 3.54 -11.13 9.21
CA LEU A 151 2.30 -11.74 8.73
C LEU A 151 2.41 -13.27 8.69
N LYS A 152 3.54 -13.79 8.23
CA LYS A 152 3.84 -15.23 8.20
C LYS A 152 3.85 -15.83 9.59
N ALA A 153 4.51 -15.18 10.56
CA ALA A 153 4.53 -15.62 11.96
C ALA A 153 3.12 -15.68 12.56
N ILE A 154 2.30 -14.65 12.32
CA ILE A 154 0.90 -14.60 12.74
C ILE A 154 0.10 -15.76 12.16
N VAL A 155 0.18 -15.97 10.84
CA VAL A 155 -0.56 -17.06 10.17
C VAL A 155 -0.10 -18.41 10.71
N MET A 156 1.20 -18.64 10.89
CA MET A 156 1.71 -19.88 11.48
C MET A 156 1.19 -20.08 12.91
N ASN A 157 1.23 -19.06 13.76
CA ASN A 157 0.74 -19.16 15.14
C ASN A 157 -0.76 -19.50 15.17
N LEU A 158 -1.57 -18.76 14.43
CA LEU A 158 -3.03 -18.98 14.36
C LEU A 158 -3.41 -20.34 13.78
N THR A 159 -2.56 -20.93 12.92
CA THR A 159 -2.85 -22.19 12.22
C THR A 159 -2.15 -23.41 12.83
N THR A 160 -1.25 -23.22 13.79
CA THR A 160 -0.59 -24.34 14.49
C THR A 160 -1.62 -25.09 15.35
N LYS A 161 -1.66 -26.43 15.23
CA LYS A 161 -2.55 -27.26 16.04
C LYS A 161 -2.14 -27.25 17.50
N THR A 162 -3.11 -27.09 18.39
CA THR A 162 -2.96 -27.27 19.84
C THR A 162 -4.01 -28.31 20.28
N ASP A 163 -3.56 -29.42 20.86
CA ASP A 163 -4.38 -30.45 21.53
C ASP A 163 -5.54 -31.08 20.73
N ASN A 164 -5.23 -31.86 19.69
CA ASN A 164 -6.19 -32.64 18.88
C ASN A 164 -7.39 -31.87 18.29
N SER A 165 -7.39 -30.53 18.37
CA SER A 165 -8.43 -29.67 17.80
C SER A 165 -8.19 -29.38 16.31
N GLU A 166 -9.28 -29.15 15.56
CA GLU A 166 -9.20 -28.75 14.15
C GLU A 166 -8.63 -27.33 14.05
N VAL A 167 -7.77 -27.09 13.04
CA VAL A 167 -7.19 -25.76 12.81
C VAL A 167 -8.28 -24.78 12.40
N ASN A 168 -8.44 -23.70 13.16
CA ASN A 168 -9.37 -22.63 12.80
C ASN A 168 -8.72 -21.65 11.81
N LEU A 169 -9.09 -21.78 10.53
CA LEU A 169 -8.58 -20.92 9.45
C LEU A 169 -9.37 -19.60 9.28
N ARG A 170 -10.37 -19.31 10.12
CA ARG A 170 -11.27 -18.18 9.90
C ARG A 170 -10.55 -16.83 9.98
N THR A 171 -9.92 -16.52 11.10
CA THR A 171 -9.18 -15.25 11.28
C THR A 171 -8.08 -15.04 10.24
N PRO A 172 -7.18 -16.00 9.97
CA PRO A 172 -6.16 -15.79 8.94
C PRO A 172 -6.77 -15.63 7.54
N ALA A 173 -7.87 -16.32 7.22
CA ALA A 173 -8.56 -16.11 5.94
C ALA A 173 -9.20 -14.72 5.84
N GLU A 174 -9.86 -14.24 6.90
CA GLU A 174 -10.43 -12.89 6.97
C GLU A 174 -9.34 -11.82 6.83
N LEU A 175 -8.21 -11.98 7.54
CA LEU A 175 -7.06 -11.09 7.46
C LEU A 175 -6.52 -10.98 6.03
N LEU A 176 -6.18 -12.13 5.42
CA LEU A 176 -5.63 -12.14 4.06
C LEU A 176 -6.65 -11.59 3.04
N ALA A 177 -7.95 -11.85 3.24
CA ALA A 177 -8.98 -11.33 2.35
C ALA A 177 -9.04 -9.80 2.38
N VAL A 178 -9.03 -9.18 3.58
CA VAL A 178 -9.03 -7.72 3.69
C VAL A 178 -7.80 -7.10 3.03
N LEU A 179 -6.61 -7.66 3.28
CA LEU A 179 -5.36 -7.22 2.65
C LEU A 179 -5.44 -7.33 1.11
N GLY A 180 -5.96 -8.46 0.62
CA GLY A 180 -6.14 -8.70 -0.81
C GLY A 180 -7.09 -7.71 -1.47
N ILE A 181 -8.23 -7.38 -0.84
CA ILE A 181 -9.20 -6.42 -1.39
C ILE A 181 -8.58 -5.02 -1.49
N ILE A 182 -7.80 -4.60 -0.48
CA ILE A 182 -7.09 -3.30 -0.53
C ILE A 182 -6.17 -3.24 -1.75
N GLY A 183 -5.41 -4.31 -2.03
CA GLY A 183 -4.58 -4.39 -3.24
C GLY A 183 -5.40 -4.31 -4.54
N ILE A 184 -6.56 -4.97 -4.59
CA ILE A 184 -7.47 -4.95 -5.75
C ILE A 184 -7.99 -3.53 -6.03
N ASP A 185 -8.43 -2.80 -5.01
CA ASP A 185 -8.95 -1.44 -5.17
C ASP A 185 -7.90 -0.52 -5.82
N LEU A 186 -6.63 -0.64 -5.38
CA LEU A 186 -5.50 0.11 -5.92
C LEU A 186 -5.20 -0.27 -7.38
N GLY A 187 -5.20 -1.56 -7.71
CA GLY A 187 -5.00 -2.03 -9.08
C GLY A 187 -6.12 -1.58 -10.05
N PHE A 188 -7.34 -1.43 -9.54
CA PHE A 188 -8.45 -0.89 -10.33
C PHE A 188 -8.26 0.59 -10.64
N ILE A 189 -7.84 1.40 -9.67
CA ILE A 189 -7.50 2.81 -9.88
C ILE A 189 -6.42 2.93 -10.96
N GLU A 190 -5.34 2.15 -10.83
CA GLU A 190 -4.25 2.13 -11.82
C GLU A 190 -4.77 1.81 -13.23
N SER A 191 -5.63 0.79 -13.35
CA SER A 191 -6.17 0.36 -14.64
C SER A 191 -7.07 1.41 -15.29
N ASN A 192 -7.87 2.15 -14.50
CA ASN A 192 -8.75 3.19 -15.02
C ASN A 192 -7.98 4.39 -15.52
N VAL A 193 -7.01 4.90 -14.76
CA VAL A 193 -6.23 6.07 -15.18
C VAL A 193 -5.38 5.75 -16.42
N ASN A 194 -4.88 4.52 -16.56
CA ASN A 194 -4.21 4.05 -17.78
C ASN A 194 -5.09 4.09 -19.05
N LEU A 195 -6.41 4.29 -18.93
CA LEU A 195 -7.30 4.48 -20.09
C LEU A 195 -7.18 5.88 -20.70
N ILE A 196 -6.71 6.87 -19.94
CA ILE A 196 -6.43 8.21 -20.47
C ILE A 196 -5.20 8.11 -21.38
N LYS A 197 -5.44 8.06 -22.69
CA LYS A 197 -4.42 7.88 -23.72
C LYS A 197 -4.48 8.95 -24.80
N SER A 198 -4.41 10.24 -24.45
CA SER A 198 -3.97 11.27 -25.39
C SER A 198 -3.75 12.61 -24.68
N LYS A 199 -2.98 13.48 -25.35
CA LYS A 199 -2.91 14.93 -25.10
C LYS A 199 -4.14 15.67 -25.66
N ASP A 200 -5.08 14.96 -26.28
CA ASP A 200 -6.23 15.56 -26.97
C ASP A 200 -7.38 15.87 -26.00
N VAL A 201 -7.33 15.37 -24.76
CA VAL A 201 -8.27 15.77 -23.70
C VAL A 201 -8.08 17.26 -23.43
N GLN A 202 -9.04 18.08 -23.89
CA GLN A 202 -8.98 19.54 -23.75
C GLN A 202 -9.53 20.03 -22.40
N ASP A 203 -10.14 19.15 -21.61
CA ASP A 203 -10.75 19.47 -20.32
C ASP A 203 -9.68 19.64 -19.23
N VAL A 204 -9.10 20.84 -19.15
CA VAL A 204 -8.07 21.22 -18.17
C VAL A 204 -8.54 21.01 -16.74
N GLU A 205 -9.78 21.44 -16.42
CA GLU A 205 -10.35 21.34 -15.09
C GLU A 205 -10.57 19.88 -14.70
N GLY A 206 -11.14 19.08 -15.60
CA GLY A 206 -11.37 17.67 -15.36
C GLY A 206 -10.08 16.85 -15.21
N LEU A 207 -9.00 17.20 -15.92
CA LEU A 207 -7.67 16.62 -15.74
C LEU A 207 -7.08 17.00 -14.37
N GLY A 208 -7.18 18.27 -13.96
CA GLY A 208 -6.71 18.72 -12.65
C GLY A 208 -7.48 18.08 -11.49
N GLU A 209 -8.79 17.91 -11.61
CA GLU A 209 -9.56 17.17 -10.59
C GLU A 209 -9.13 15.69 -10.50
N LEU A 210 -8.77 15.07 -11.63
CA LEU A 210 -8.30 13.69 -11.67
C LEU A 210 -6.89 13.56 -11.05
N GLU A 211 -6.03 14.55 -11.26
CA GLU A 211 -4.74 14.68 -10.59
C GLU A 211 -4.90 14.80 -9.07
N ASP A 212 -5.72 15.75 -8.60
CA ASP A 212 -6.02 15.95 -7.17
C ASP A 212 -6.52 14.64 -6.52
N MET A 213 -7.39 13.90 -7.23
CA MET A 213 -7.89 12.60 -6.76
C MET A 213 -6.80 11.53 -6.68
N LEU A 214 -5.80 11.54 -7.57
CA LEU A 214 -4.68 10.59 -7.53
C LEU A 214 -3.69 10.90 -6.41
N ASP A 215 -3.42 12.17 -6.15
CA ASP A 215 -2.61 12.59 -5.01
C ASP A 215 -3.27 12.18 -3.70
N ASP A 216 -4.60 12.35 -3.60
CA ASP A 216 -5.39 11.83 -2.49
C ASP A 216 -5.27 10.31 -2.36
N VAL A 217 -5.33 9.56 -3.48
CA VAL A 217 -5.14 8.10 -3.46
C VAL A 217 -3.76 7.73 -2.90
N LEU A 218 -2.70 8.45 -3.31
CA LEU A 218 -1.35 8.20 -2.82
C LEU A 218 -1.25 8.44 -1.31
N ILE A 219 -1.82 9.55 -0.80
CA ILE A 219 -1.89 9.85 0.64
C ILE A 219 -2.61 8.74 1.40
N GLN A 220 -3.80 8.33 0.92
CA GLN A 220 -4.57 7.27 1.56
C GLN A 220 -3.83 5.92 1.51
N ARG A 221 -3.12 5.63 0.41
CA ARG A 221 -2.30 4.41 0.26
C ARG A 221 -1.18 4.37 1.29
N GLU A 222 -0.37 5.43 1.41
CA GLU A 222 0.73 5.44 2.39
C GLU A 222 0.22 5.38 3.84
N THR A 223 -0.90 6.06 4.12
CA THR A 223 -1.57 5.98 5.42
C THR A 223 -2.04 4.56 5.73
N MET A 224 -2.69 3.90 4.77
CA MET A 224 -3.16 2.52 4.90
C MET A 224 -1.98 1.57 5.16
N VAL A 225 -0.90 1.68 4.39
CA VAL A 225 0.30 0.84 4.56
C VAL A 225 0.84 0.98 5.99
N GLY A 226 1.03 2.21 6.48
CA GLY A 226 1.53 2.44 7.84
C GLY A 226 0.63 1.82 8.93
N LEU A 227 -0.69 1.96 8.80
CA LEU A 227 -1.65 1.36 9.73
C LEU A 227 -1.58 -0.17 9.72
N LEU A 228 -1.59 -0.78 8.52
CA LEU A 228 -1.52 -2.24 8.36
C LEU A 228 -0.22 -2.81 8.93
N GLN A 229 0.93 -2.23 8.57
CA GLN A 229 2.24 -2.67 9.02
C GLN A 229 2.36 -2.58 10.55
N ASN A 230 1.90 -1.48 11.15
CA ASN A 230 1.95 -1.31 12.60
C ASN A 230 1.05 -2.32 13.33
N THR A 231 -0.18 -2.55 12.86
CA THR A 231 -1.08 -3.55 13.46
C THR A 231 -0.51 -4.96 13.33
N ILE A 232 0.03 -5.32 12.16
CA ILE A 232 0.67 -6.63 11.93
C ILE A 232 1.87 -6.81 12.86
N ARG A 233 2.74 -5.80 12.97
CA ARG A 233 3.90 -5.85 13.89
C ARG A 233 3.47 -6.06 15.35
N GLN A 234 2.45 -5.34 15.82
CA GLN A 234 1.93 -5.48 17.19
C GLN A 234 1.34 -6.89 17.42
N ALA A 235 0.57 -7.40 16.47
CA ALA A 235 0.01 -8.75 16.56
C ALA A 235 1.09 -9.85 16.53
N ALA A 236 2.15 -9.68 15.75
CA ALA A 236 3.25 -10.64 15.64
C ALA A 236 4.10 -10.75 16.92
N ALA A 237 4.12 -9.71 17.76
CA ALA A 237 4.81 -9.73 19.05
C ALA A 237 4.08 -10.56 20.13
N LEU A 238 2.85 -11.02 19.84
CA LEU A 238 2.03 -11.80 20.77
C LEU A 238 2.18 -13.29 20.51
N SER A 239 2.12 -14.09 21.58
CA SER A 239 2.19 -15.55 21.50
C SER A 239 0.83 -16.24 21.66
N ASP A 240 -0.11 -15.60 22.37
CA ASP A 240 -1.45 -16.14 22.62
C ASP A 240 -2.39 -15.90 21.43
N LYS A 241 -3.10 -16.95 21.01
CA LYS A 241 -3.95 -16.91 19.81
C LYS A 241 -5.13 -15.96 19.96
N GLU A 242 -5.72 -15.81 21.14
CA GLU A 242 -6.85 -14.91 21.35
C GLU A 242 -6.38 -13.45 21.39
N GLN A 243 -5.23 -13.18 22.00
CA GLN A 243 -4.61 -11.85 21.95
C GLN A 243 -4.22 -11.44 20.52
N ILE A 244 -3.67 -12.36 19.73
CA ILE A 244 -3.38 -12.12 18.29
C ILE A 244 -4.68 -11.78 17.55
N LYS A 245 -5.76 -12.55 17.75
CA LYS A 245 -7.05 -12.27 17.11
C LYS A 245 -7.60 -10.91 17.51
N GLU A 246 -7.49 -10.54 18.79
CA GLU A 246 -7.93 -9.24 19.30
C GLU A 246 -7.17 -8.10 18.62
N ALA A 247 -5.83 -8.20 18.57
CA ALA A 247 -4.97 -7.19 17.94
C ALA A 247 -5.29 -7.00 16.45
N LEU A 248 -5.75 -8.06 15.77
CA LEU A 248 -6.08 -8.03 14.34
C LEU A 248 -7.50 -7.52 14.04
N LYS A 249 -8.36 -7.31 15.05
CA LYS A 249 -9.76 -6.90 14.82
C LYS A 249 -9.89 -5.61 14.01
N SER A 250 -8.99 -4.65 14.23
CA SER A 250 -8.97 -3.40 13.46
C SER A 250 -8.85 -3.65 11.95
N ILE A 251 -8.13 -4.71 11.53
CA ILE A 251 -8.05 -5.12 10.13
C ILE A 251 -9.26 -5.98 9.76
N THR A 252 -9.53 -7.07 10.49
CA THR A 252 -10.53 -8.06 10.08
C THR A 252 -11.95 -7.51 10.08
N ASP A 253 -12.23 -6.52 10.93
CA ASP A 253 -13.56 -5.91 11.05
C ASP A 253 -13.71 -4.67 10.16
N SER A 254 -12.62 -4.18 9.57
CA SER A 254 -12.63 -2.94 8.75
C SER A 254 -13.52 -3.00 7.52
N ARG A 255 -13.85 -4.21 7.04
CA ARG A 255 -14.69 -4.45 5.85
C ARG A 255 -15.84 -5.44 6.10
N LYS A 256 -16.24 -5.68 7.36
CA LYS A 256 -17.35 -6.61 7.70
C LYS A 256 -18.75 -6.08 7.42
N ASP A 257 -18.90 -4.80 7.10
CA ASP A 257 -20.22 -4.25 6.79
C ASP A 257 -20.56 -4.41 5.30
N TYR A 258 -21.18 -5.55 5.00
CA TYR A 258 -21.71 -5.89 3.67
C TYR A 258 -23.06 -5.23 3.39
N THR A 259 -23.61 -4.48 4.34
CA THR A 259 -24.82 -3.71 4.11
C THR A 259 -24.44 -2.34 3.59
N MET A 260 -25.11 -1.86 2.54
CA MET A 260 -25.00 -0.48 2.06
C MET A 260 -25.38 0.56 3.15
N GLN A 261 -25.73 0.14 4.36
CA GLN A 261 -25.91 0.97 5.54
C GLN A 261 -24.59 1.06 6.30
N MET A 262 -23.72 1.94 5.81
CA MET A 262 -22.44 2.30 6.41
C MET A 262 -22.53 2.44 7.94
N LYS A 263 -22.23 1.40 8.73
CA LYS A 263 -21.83 1.65 10.12
C LYS A 263 -20.63 2.58 10.08
N LYS A 264 -20.68 3.54 10.98
CA LYS A 264 -19.76 4.66 11.05
C LYS A 264 -18.38 4.10 11.44
N CYS A 265 -17.35 4.26 10.59
CA CYS A 265 -15.97 3.82 10.85
C CYS A 265 -15.30 4.62 12.01
N VAL A 266 -16.06 5.24 12.93
CA VAL A 266 -15.64 6.39 13.75
C VAL A 266 -14.31 6.16 14.44
N ASP A 267 -14.10 4.95 14.97
CA ASP A 267 -12.97 4.65 15.83
C ASP A 267 -11.96 3.68 15.18
N ASN A 268 -12.13 3.32 13.90
CA ASN A 268 -11.22 2.43 13.19
C ASN A 268 -10.55 3.14 11.99
N PRO A 269 -9.31 3.62 12.14
CA PRO A 269 -8.58 4.30 11.07
C PRO A 269 -8.45 3.48 9.78
N ILE A 270 -8.29 2.15 9.87
CA ILE A 270 -8.17 1.27 8.70
C ILE A 270 -9.51 1.23 7.93
N CYS A 271 -10.64 1.21 8.64
CA CYS A 271 -11.97 1.31 8.03
C CYS A 271 -12.16 2.66 7.32
N VAL A 272 -11.77 3.76 7.96
CA VAL A 272 -11.88 5.12 7.39
C VAL A 272 -11.08 5.23 6.10
N VAL A 273 -9.79 4.91 6.15
CA VAL A 273 -8.90 5.00 4.98
C VAL A 273 -9.34 4.03 3.88
N GLY A 274 -9.77 2.81 4.25
CA GLY A 274 -10.29 1.84 3.29
C GLY A 274 -11.53 2.34 2.56
N ARG A 275 -12.44 3.03 3.26
CA ARG A 275 -13.61 3.68 2.65
C ARG A 275 -13.21 4.82 1.72
N ASN A 276 -12.25 5.64 2.12
CA ASN A 276 -11.76 6.74 1.29
C ASN A 276 -11.19 6.22 -0.02
N LEU A 277 -10.36 5.17 0.02
CA LEU A 277 -9.83 4.51 -1.17
C LEU A 277 -10.94 3.97 -2.08
N THR A 278 -11.95 3.29 -1.53
CA THR A 278 -13.10 2.80 -2.30
C THR A 278 -13.90 3.95 -2.93
N ASN A 279 -14.09 5.06 -2.22
CA ASN A 279 -14.80 6.23 -2.75
C ASN A 279 -14.00 6.90 -3.88
N LEU A 280 -12.69 7.09 -3.69
CA LEU A 280 -11.79 7.62 -4.71
C LEU A 280 -11.79 6.72 -5.95
N ARG A 281 -11.76 5.40 -5.77
CA ARG A 281 -11.87 4.43 -6.87
C ARG A 281 -13.09 4.69 -7.75
N TYR A 282 -14.28 4.87 -7.17
CA TYR A 282 -15.49 5.15 -7.94
C TYR A 282 -15.46 6.53 -8.60
N LYS A 283 -15.04 7.57 -7.86
CA LYS A 283 -14.94 8.93 -8.40
C LYS A 283 -13.97 9.02 -9.59
N ILE A 284 -12.82 8.37 -9.48
CA ILE A 284 -11.81 8.29 -10.54
C ILE A 284 -12.40 7.57 -11.76
N GLN A 285 -13.07 6.44 -11.57
CA GLN A 285 -13.73 5.72 -12.66
C GLN A 285 -14.75 6.61 -13.38
N ASP A 286 -15.62 7.29 -12.63
CA ASP A 286 -16.63 8.18 -13.20
C ASP A 286 -16.00 9.36 -13.95
N LYS A 287 -14.94 9.95 -13.38
CA LYS A 287 -14.20 11.06 -14.01
C LYS A 287 -13.49 10.63 -15.29
N VAL A 288 -12.77 9.51 -15.28
CA VAL A 288 -12.14 8.94 -16.48
C VAL A 288 -13.18 8.69 -17.55
N ASN A 289 -14.32 8.09 -17.21
CA ASN A 289 -15.41 7.84 -18.15
C ASN A 289 -16.03 9.13 -18.74
N ALA A 290 -15.95 10.25 -18.02
CA ALA A 290 -16.40 11.54 -18.52
C ALA A 290 -15.37 12.17 -19.48
N LEU A 291 -14.08 12.03 -19.18
CA LEU A 291 -12.98 12.61 -19.96
C LEU A 291 -12.71 11.92 -21.30
N ILE A 292 -13.04 10.63 -21.43
CA ILE A 292 -12.79 9.85 -22.65
C ILE A 292 -14.01 9.76 -23.60
N LYS A 293 -15.12 10.42 -23.28
CA LYS A 293 -16.34 10.46 -24.10
C LYS A 293 -16.32 11.65 -25.04
#